data_AF-A7EEV3-F1
#
_entry.id   AF-A7EEV3-F1
#
_cell.length_a   1.000
_cell.length_b   1.000
_cell.length_c   1.000
_cell.angle_alpha   90.00
_cell.angle_beta   90.00
_cell.angle_gamma   90.00
#
_symmetry.space_group_name_H-M   'P 1'
#
loop_
_entity.id
_entity.type
_entity.pdbx_description
1 polymer ?
#
loop_
_entity_poly.entity_id
_entity_poly.type
_entity_poly.pdbx_seq_one_letter_code
_entity_poly.pdbx_strand_id
1 'polypeptide(L)'
;MSAYTPEVSGKLYITTNTDDKTTTLVDSASFVTKPAGPGIAVSYVYSAGPTPSFTDDTDFKARQELVQQDRMPSFPSAGGSKAGLCTIAPNPNGEEGFMHRTNTLDYIYITSGETEYATTDGEKKILKKGDVVVQRAGWHAWKNTSKTEELILFAVAIGAEGATENFMEVL
;
A
#
# COMPACT_ATOMS: atom_id res chain seq x y z
N MET A 1 -2.81 16.38 18.29
CA MET A 1 -3.68 15.39 17.63
C MET A 1 -3.15 14.03 18.01
N SER A 2 -3.96 13.14 18.61
CA SER A 2 -3.51 11.76 18.83
C SER A 2 -3.27 11.11 17.48
N ALA A 3 -2.18 10.37 17.33
CA ALA A 3 -1.93 9.60 16.11
C ALA A 3 -3.11 8.61 15.93
N TYR A 4 -3.82 8.74 14.82
CA TYR A 4 -4.79 7.73 14.40
C TYR A 4 -4.07 6.38 14.33
N THR A 5 -4.57 5.40 15.07
CA THR A 5 -4.01 4.04 15.09
C THR A 5 -5.01 3.16 14.36
N PRO A 6 -4.74 2.76 13.11
CA PRO A 6 -5.65 1.93 12.34
C PRO A 6 -5.78 0.54 12.96
N GLU A 7 -6.97 -0.07 12.87
CA GLU A 7 -7.19 -1.46 13.31
C GLU A 7 -7.09 -2.43 12.13
N VAL A 8 -5.87 -2.73 11.68
CA VAL A 8 -5.67 -3.88 10.78
C VAL A 8 -5.45 -5.14 11.62
N SER A 9 -6.53 -5.89 11.85
CA SER A 9 -6.56 -7.10 12.70
C SER A 9 -6.15 -8.40 11.97
N GLY A 10 -5.83 -8.31 10.68
CA GLY A 10 -5.42 -9.46 9.87
C GLY A 10 -4.02 -9.98 10.19
N LYS A 11 -3.70 -11.17 9.66
CA LYS A 11 -2.37 -11.78 9.73
C LYS A 11 -1.76 -11.86 8.33
N LEU A 12 -0.45 -11.66 8.25
CA LEU A 12 0.34 -11.92 7.06
C LEU A 12 0.92 -13.33 7.14
N TYR A 13 0.79 -14.10 6.06
CA TYR A 13 1.37 -15.42 5.93
C TYR A 13 2.32 -15.40 4.73
N ILE A 14 3.58 -15.76 4.95
CA ILE A 14 4.61 -15.82 3.90
C ILE A 14 5.03 -17.27 3.73
N THR A 15 5.25 -17.69 2.49
CA THR A 15 5.74 -19.05 2.19
C THR A 15 7.24 -19.04 1.94
N THR A 16 7.92 -20.09 2.38
CA THR A 16 9.29 -20.43 1.95
C THR A 16 9.29 -21.78 1.25
N ASN A 17 10.24 -21.98 0.35
CA ASN A 17 10.30 -23.19 -0.48
C ASN A 17 11.67 -23.84 -0.38
N THR A 18 11.72 -25.17 -0.42
CA THR A 18 12.95 -25.96 -0.48
C THR A 18 12.98 -26.80 -1.75
N ASP A 19 14.19 -27.17 -2.20
CA ASP A 19 14.41 -27.90 -3.46
C ASP A 19 13.74 -29.28 -3.51
N ASP A 20 13.43 -29.86 -2.35
CA ASP A 20 12.70 -31.12 -2.20
C ASP A 20 11.19 -30.99 -2.46
N LYS A 21 10.74 -29.84 -2.99
CA LYS A 21 9.34 -29.47 -3.27
C LYS A 21 8.48 -29.27 -2.02
N THR A 22 9.10 -29.01 -0.88
CA THR A 22 8.38 -28.63 0.34
C THR A 22 8.14 -27.11 0.34
N THR A 23 6.90 -26.72 0.65
CA THR A 23 6.53 -25.33 0.93
C THR A 23 6.01 -25.24 2.36
N THR A 24 6.54 -24.31 3.13
CA THR A 24 6.13 -24.06 4.53
C THR A 24 5.63 -22.63 4.70
N LEU A 25 4.81 -22.40 5.72
CA LEU A 25 4.44 -21.07 6.15
C LEU A 25 5.46 -20.58 7.17
N VAL A 26 6.10 -19.46 6.88
CA VAL A 26 6.98 -18.77 7.81
C VAL A 26 6.23 -17.60 8.40
N ASP A 27 6.10 -17.67 9.74
CA ASP A 27 5.65 -16.61 10.63
C ASP A 27 4.29 -15.98 10.29
N SER A 28 3.28 -16.21 11.14
CA SER A 28 2.02 -15.45 11.09
C SER A 28 2.22 -14.09 11.77
N ALA A 29 2.97 -13.20 11.14
CA ALA A 29 3.26 -11.89 11.71
C ALA A 29 2.06 -10.95 11.53
N SER A 30 1.79 -10.14 12.56
CA SER A 30 0.94 -8.96 12.39
C SER A 30 1.60 -7.99 11.41
N PHE A 31 0.80 -7.21 10.71
CA PHE A 31 1.33 -6.17 9.82
C PHE A 31 2.16 -5.14 10.60
N VAL A 32 3.24 -4.66 9.97
CA VAL A 32 3.96 -3.50 10.47
C VAL A 32 3.27 -2.25 9.90
N THR A 33 2.63 -1.50 10.78
CA THR A 33 1.84 -0.33 10.38
C THR A 33 2.56 0.98 10.71
N LYS A 34 2.60 1.90 9.75
CA LYS A 34 3.27 3.19 9.87
C LYS A 34 2.35 4.32 9.44
N PRO A 35 2.37 5.48 10.12
CA PRO A 35 1.74 6.70 9.62
C PRO A 35 2.34 7.08 8.27
N ALA A 36 1.49 7.43 7.30
CA ALA A 36 1.89 7.88 5.97
C ALA A 36 1.42 9.32 5.66
N GLY A 37 0.75 9.97 6.62
CA GLY A 37 0.24 11.33 6.53
C GLY A 37 -0.87 11.58 7.54
N PRO A 38 -1.45 12.80 7.59
CA PRO A 38 -2.60 13.10 8.43
C PRO A 38 -3.77 12.15 8.11
N GLY A 39 -4.19 11.35 9.10
CA GLY A 39 -5.30 10.40 8.94
C GLY A 39 -5.00 9.22 8.01
N ILE A 40 -3.76 9.03 7.55
CA ILE A 40 -3.38 7.92 6.67
C ILE A 40 -2.34 7.06 7.36
N ALA A 41 -2.56 5.76 7.35
CA ALA A 41 -1.60 4.78 7.81
C ALA A 41 -1.47 3.64 6.79
N VAL A 42 -0.26 3.10 6.66
CA VAL A 42 0.05 2.01 5.75
C VAL A 42 0.55 0.82 6.54
N SER A 43 -0.15 -0.30 6.40
CA SER A 43 0.29 -1.61 6.86
C SER A 43 1.11 -2.28 5.77
N TYR A 44 2.41 -2.44 6.02
CA TYR A 44 3.34 -3.05 5.09
C TYR A 44 3.11 -4.55 4.96
N VAL A 45 3.02 -5.03 3.72
CA VAL A 45 2.84 -6.45 3.40
C VAL A 45 4.18 -7.03 2.93
N TYR A 46 4.66 -6.60 1.76
CA TYR A 46 5.88 -7.10 1.14
C TYR A 46 6.40 -6.10 0.11
N SER A 47 7.71 -6.13 -0.16
CA SER A 47 8.32 -5.44 -1.30
C SER A 47 9.41 -6.29 -1.90
N ALA A 48 9.59 -6.19 -3.21
CA ALA A 48 10.62 -6.91 -3.94
C ALA A 48 11.35 -5.96 -4.90
N GLY A 49 12.63 -6.24 -5.13
CA GLY A 49 13.41 -5.56 -6.17
C GLY A 49 12.94 -5.94 -7.59
N PRO A 50 13.57 -5.37 -8.63
CA PRO A 50 13.17 -5.56 -10.02
C PRO A 50 13.20 -7.01 -10.51
N THR A 51 14.03 -7.84 -9.88
CA THR A 51 14.09 -9.27 -10.12
C THR A 51 14.12 -9.94 -8.75
N PRO A 52 12.97 -10.37 -8.20
CA PRO A 52 12.97 -11.08 -6.93
C PRO A 52 13.78 -12.38 -7.04
N SER A 53 14.66 -12.61 -6.08
CA SER A 53 15.39 -13.87 -5.95
C SER A 53 14.81 -14.66 -4.79
N PHE A 54 14.29 -15.85 -5.08
CA PHE A 54 13.78 -16.78 -4.07
C PHE A 54 14.84 -17.80 -3.64
N THR A 55 16.01 -17.80 -4.28
CA THR A 55 17.14 -18.66 -3.87
C THR A 55 17.54 -18.30 -2.45
N ASP A 56 17.63 -19.32 -1.58
CA ASP A 56 17.95 -19.18 -0.16
C ASP A 56 17.08 -18.12 0.55
N ASP A 57 15.83 -17.94 0.14
CA ASP A 57 14.89 -16.94 0.68
C ASP A 57 15.48 -15.51 0.67
N THR A 58 16.25 -15.16 -0.38
CA THR A 58 16.97 -13.88 -0.47
C THR A 58 16.03 -12.68 -0.36
N ASP A 59 14.91 -12.69 -1.07
CA ASP A 59 13.90 -11.61 -1.01
C ASP A 59 13.24 -11.51 0.37
N PHE A 60 12.95 -12.65 1.00
CA PHE A 60 12.36 -12.69 2.34
C PHE A 60 13.33 -12.16 3.41
N LYS A 61 14.61 -12.52 3.35
CA LYS A 61 15.65 -11.96 4.22
C LYS A 61 15.77 -10.45 4.05
N ALA A 62 15.79 -9.96 2.81
CA ALA A 62 15.78 -8.52 2.53
C ALA A 62 14.54 -7.83 3.13
N ARG A 63 13.35 -8.44 3.01
CA ARG A 63 12.12 -7.94 3.65
C ARG A 63 12.23 -7.91 5.18
N GLN A 64 12.80 -8.95 5.80
CA GLN A 64 13.04 -8.97 7.26
C GLN A 64 13.98 -7.84 7.69
N GLU A 65 15.06 -7.61 6.96
CA GLU A 65 16.00 -6.52 7.23
C GLU A 65 15.34 -5.14 7.12
N LEU A 66 14.52 -4.91 6.08
CA LEU A 66 13.77 -3.66 5.93
C LEU A 66 12.84 -3.41 7.11
N VAL A 67 12.15 -4.45 7.59
CA VAL A 67 11.26 -4.37 8.76
C VAL A 67 12.04 -4.09 10.04
N GLN A 68 13.15 -4.79 10.27
CA GLN A 68 13.98 -4.61 11.46
C GLN A 68 14.61 -3.21 11.51
N GLN A 69 14.96 -2.65 10.35
CA GLN A 69 15.55 -1.32 10.23
C GLN A 69 14.52 -0.19 10.16
N ASP A 70 13.22 -0.51 10.14
CA ASP A 70 12.13 0.46 9.92
C ASP A 70 12.29 1.27 8.61
N ARG A 71 12.71 0.60 7.54
CA ARG A 71 13.02 1.19 6.22
C ARG A 71 12.11 0.70 5.10
N MET A 72 10.92 0.19 5.43
CA MET A 72 9.98 -0.28 4.41
C MET A 72 9.63 0.87 3.44
N PRO A 73 9.73 0.65 2.12
CA PRO A 73 9.44 1.70 1.16
C PRO A 73 7.94 2.02 1.10
N SER A 74 7.61 3.30 0.94
CA SER A 74 6.26 3.75 0.60
C SER A 74 5.92 3.39 -0.85
N PHE A 75 6.88 3.60 -1.76
CA PHE A 75 6.77 3.34 -3.21
C PHE A 75 8.06 2.71 -3.76
N PRO A 76 7.97 1.75 -4.69
CA PRO A 76 9.13 1.04 -5.21
C PRO A 76 9.92 1.86 -6.23
N SER A 77 11.19 1.52 -6.41
CA SER A 77 12.00 1.95 -7.56
C SER A 77 11.60 1.20 -8.85
N ALA A 78 12.11 1.67 -9.99
CA ALA A 78 11.80 1.10 -11.31
C ALA A 78 11.99 -0.42 -11.36
N GLY A 79 10.96 -1.14 -11.81
CA GLY A 79 10.89 -2.60 -11.87
C GLY A 79 10.55 -3.28 -10.53
N GLY A 80 10.81 -2.64 -9.39
CA GLY A 80 10.45 -3.16 -8.08
C GLY A 80 8.94 -3.15 -7.83
N SER A 81 8.53 -3.81 -6.75
CA SER A 81 7.14 -3.85 -6.32
C SER A 81 6.99 -3.63 -4.82
N LYS A 82 5.84 -3.12 -4.41
CA LYS A 82 5.44 -3.01 -3.02
C LYS A 82 3.94 -3.26 -2.87
N ALA A 83 3.59 -4.08 -1.90
CA ALA A 83 2.21 -4.32 -1.48
C ALA A 83 1.97 -3.75 -0.08
N GLY A 84 0.77 -3.23 0.15
CA GLY A 84 0.36 -2.72 1.46
C GLY A 84 -1.14 -2.51 1.56
N LEU A 85 -1.63 -2.44 2.80
CA LEU A 85 -2.97 -1.91 3.08
C LEU A 85 -2.81 -0.44 3.43
N CYS A 86 -3.58 0.42 2.79
CA CYS A 86 -3.70 1.83 3.16
C CYS A 86 -5.03 2.02 3.88
N THR A 87 -4.95 2.55 5.09
CA THR A 87 -6.10 2.89 5.91
C THR A 87 -6.23 4.40 5.97
N ILE A 88 -7.40 4.91 5.64
CA ILE A 88 -7.75 6.33 5.73
C ILE A 88 -8.80 6.49 6.82
N ALA A 89 -8.50 7.33 7.79
CA ALA A 89 -9.33 7.63 8.95
C ALA A 89 -10.73 8.16 8.53
N PRO A 90 -11.73 8.08 9.43
CA PRO A 90 -13.00 8.75 9.21
C PRO A 90 -12.81 10.25 8.95
N ASN A 91 -13.64 10.80 8.08
CA ASN A 91 -13.56 12.18 7.60
C ASN A 91 -14.80 12.99 8.01
N PRO A 92 -14.95 13.35 9.31
CA PRO A 92 -16.14 14.01 9.81
C PRO A 92 -16.38 15.40 9.19
N ASN A 93 -15.30 16.06 8.78
CA ASN A 93 -15.30 17.41 8.22
C ASN A 93 -15.40 17.42 6.69
N GLY A 94 -15.32 16.26 6.03
CA GLY A 94 -15.37 16.16 4.57
C GLY A 94 -14.16 16.78 3.86
N GLU A 95 -12.98 16.73 4.48
CA GLU A 95 -11.70 17.18 3.93
C GLU A 95 -11.41 16.49 2.59
N GLU A 96 -10.83 17.23 1.65
CA GLU A 96 -10.46 16.67 0.34
C GLU A 96 -9.28 15.71 0.47
N GLY A 97 -9.23 14.73 -0.44
CA GLY A 97 -8.11 13.79 -0.50
C GLY A 97 -6.81 14.47 -0.94
N PHE A 98 -5.68 13.84 -0.62
CA PHE A 98 -4.36 14.34 -0.98
C PHE A 98 -4.05 14.07 -2.47
N MET A 99 -4.02 15.12 -3.28
CA MET A 99 -3.73 15.03 -4.71
C MET A 99 -2.23 14.81 -4.95
N HIS A 100 -1.89 13.64 -5.49
CA HIS A 100 -0.51 13.25 -5.71
C HIS A 100 -0.37 12.31 -6.91
N ARG A 101 0.88 12.10 -7.33
CA ARG A 101 1.23 11.03 -8.27
C ARG A 101 2.56 10.38 -7.94
N THR A 102 2.70 9.16 -8.40
CA THR A 102 3.91 8.34 -8.32
C THR A 102 4.18 7.77 -9.70
N ASN A 103 5.45 7.53 -10.03
CA ASN A 103 5.80 6.87 -11.30
C ASN A 103 5.60 5.35 -11.17
N THR A 104 4.37 4.92 -10.91
CA THR A 104 4.02 3.52 -10.66
C THR A 104 2.81 3.09 -11.47
N LEU A 105 2.71 1.78 -11.66
CA LEU A 105 1.48 1.09 -12.01
C LEU A 105 0.92 0.46 -10.73
N ASP A 106 -0.25 0.91 -10.31
CA ASP A 106 -0.86 0.46 -9.06
C ASP A 106 -2.14 -0.33 -9.33
N TYR A 107 -2.27 -1.47 -8.66
CA TYR A 107 -3.50 -2.24 -8.57
C TYR A 107 -4.09 -2.00 -7.18
N ILE A 108 -5.17 -1.23 -7.11
CA ILE A 108 -5.84 -0.89 -5.86
C ILE A 108 -7.18 -1.61 -5.80
N TYR A 109 -7.40 -2.37 -4.73
CA TYR A 109 -8.67 -3.02 -4.43
C TYR A 109 -9.28 -2.43 -3.17
N ILE A 110 -10.53 -1.99 -3.23
CA ILE A 110 -11.23 -1.46 -2.05
C ILE A 110 -11.70 -2.64 -1.20
N THR A 111 -11.11 -2.82 -0.02
CA THR A 111 -11.38 -3.97 0.85
C THR A 111 -12.49 -3.69 1.86
N SER A 112 -12.63 -2.44 2.29
CA SER A 112 -13.64 -1.98 3.24
C SER A 112 -13.98 -0.51 3.01
N GLY A 113 -15.22 -0.12 3.30
CA GLY A 113 -15.68 1.27 3.21
C GLY A 113 -16.03 1.73 1.79
N GLU A 114 -16.12 3.05 1.65
CA GLU A 114 -16.42 3.77 0.42
C GLU A 114 -15.49 4.99 0.31
N THR A 115 -15.03 5.28 -0.91
CA THR A 115 -14.11 6.39 -1.17
C THR A 115 -14.51 7.16 -2.41
N GLU A 116 -14.31 8.48 -2.37
CA GLU A 116 -14.27 9.29 -3.57
C GLU A 116 -12.83 9.29 -4.11
N TYR A 117 -12.69 8.80 -5.34
CA TYR A 117 -11.47 8.87 -6.13
C TYR A 117 -11.57 10.04 -7.09
N ALA A 118 -10.65 11.00 -6.97
CA ALA A 118 -10.62 12.20 -7.80
C ALA A 118 -9.38 12.22 -8.68
N THR A 119 -9.52 12.75 -9.90
CA THR A 119 -8.40 13.03 -10.80
C THR A 119 -8.29 14.54 -11.12
N THR A 120 -7.22 14.95 -11.78
CA THR A 120 -6.96 16.37 -12.10
C THR A 120 -7.86 16.94 -13.19
N ASP A 121 -8.53 16.10 -13.98
CA ASP A 121 -9.54 16.55 -14.94
C ASP A 121 -10.89 16.94 -14.30
N GLY A 122 -10.99 16.80 -12.98
CA GLY A 122 -12.20 17.07 -12.20
C GLY A 122 -13.15 15.88 -12.12
N GLU A 123 -12.85 14.74 -12.76
CA GLU A 123 -13.61 13.51 -12.58
C GLU A 123 -13.50 13.04 -11.13
N LYS A 124 -14.66 12.76 -10.53
CA LYS A 124 -14.80 12.18 -9.20
C LYS A 124 -15.66 10.93 -9.31
N LYS A 125 -15.19 9.83 -8.73
CA LYS A 125 -15.90 8.56 -8.72
C LYS A 125 -16.02 8.02 -7.31
N ILE A 126 -17.23 7.63 -6.92
CA ILE A 126 -17.45 6.86 -5.71
C ILE A 126 -17.13 5.40 -5.99
N LEU A 127 -16.20 4.86 -5.21
CA LEU A 127 -15.76 3.47 -5.24
C LEU A 127 -16.08 2.82 -3.90
N LYS A 128 -16.54 1.58 -3.95
CA LYS A 128 -16.97 0.81 -2.78
C LYS A 128 -16.19 -0.49 -2.68
N LYS A 129 -16.32 -1.17 -1.53
CA LYS A 129 -15.81 -2.52 -1.34
C LYS A 129 -16.09 -3.42 -2.56
N GLY A 130 -15.04 -4.04 -3.09
CA GLY A 130 -15.09 -4.89 -4.27
C GLY A 130 -14.63 -4.21 -5.56
N ASP A 131 -14.58 -2.88 -5.61
CA ASP A 131 -14.10 -2.16 -6.78
C ASP A 131 -12.57 -2.21 -6.87
N VAL A 132 -12.08 -2.14 -8.11
CA VAL A 132 -10.65 -2.13 -8.45
C VAL A 132 -10.32 -0.89 -9.26
N VAL A 133 -9.22 -0.23 -8.93
CA VAL A 133 -8.60 0.82 -9.75
C VAL A 133 -7.24 0.33 -10.23
N VAL A 134 -6.99 0.50 -11.52
CA VAL A 134 -5.66 0.35 -12.11
C VAL A 134 -5.13 1.76 -12.37
N GLN A 135 -4.25 2.23 -11.49
CA GLN A 135 -3.70 3.57 -11.57
C GLN A 135 -2.39 3.59 -12.36
N ARG A 136 -2.29 4.48 -13.34
CA ARG A 136 -1.18 4.52 -14.32
C ARG A 136 -0.44 5.86 -14.27
N ALA A 137 0.40 6.05 -13.26
CA ALA A 137 1.16 7.28 -13.03
C ALA A 137 0.34 8.59 -13.05
N GLY A 138 -0.98 8.47 -12.84
CA GLY A 138 -1.92 9.58 -12.88
C GLY A 138 -1.94 10.36 -11.58
N TRP A 139 -2.28 11.64 -11.70
CA TRP A 139 -2.64 12.45 -10.54
C TRP A 139 -3.96 11.98 -9.97
N HIS A 140 -3.97 11.71 -8.67
CA HIS A 140 -5.16 11.23 -8.00
C HIS A 140 -5.21 11.59 -6.52
N ALA A 141 -6.42 11.59 -5.98
CA ALA A 141 -6.69 11.76 -4.56
C ALA A 141 -7.72 10.72 -4.10
N TRP A 142 -7.54 10.25 -2.87
CA TRP A 142 -8.48 9.36 -2.18
C TRP A 142 -9.10 10.11 -1.01
N LYS A 143 -10.42 10.18 -0.98
CA LYS A 143 -11.19 10.77 0.12
C LYS A 143 -12.06 9.69 0.73
N ASN A 144 -11.92 9.45 2.03
CA ASN A 144 -12.90 8.66 2.77
C ASN A 144 -14.20 9.48 2.84
N THR A 145 -15.32 8.90 2.38
CA THR A 145 -16.63 9.57 2.38
C THR A 145 -17.37 9.40 3.72
N SER A 146 -16.93 8.45 4.55
CA SER A 146 -17.52 8.18 5.86
C SER A 146 -17.04 9.16 6.92
N LYS A 147 -17.96 9.55 7.81
CA LYS A 147 -17.68 10.39 8.98
C LYS A 147 -17.30 9.60 10.22
N THR A 148 -17.59 8.31 10.23
CA THR A 148 -17.47 7.45 11.43
C THR A 148 -16.63 6.20 11.21
N GLU A 149 -16.54 5.72 9.97
CA GLU A 149 -15.85 4.49 9.62
C GLU A 149 -14.56 4.75 8.86
N GLU A 150 -13.57 3.90 9.07
CA GLU A 150 -12.34 3.91 8.28
C GLU A 150 -12.55 3.30 6.88
N LEU A 151 -11.74 3.78 5.93
CA LEU A 151 -11.60 3.19 4.60
C LEU A 151 -10.33 2.34 4.59
N ILE A 152 -10.40 1.14 4.02
CA ILE A 152 -9.22 0.31 3.78
C ILE A 152 -9.16 -0.06 2.30
N LEU A 153 -7.99 0.15 1.70
CA LEU A 153 -7.65 -0.32 0.36
C LEU A 153 -6.39 -1.19 0.41
N PHE A 154 -6.34 -2.22 -0.41
CA PHE A 154 -5.14 -3.01 -0.67
C PHE A 154 -4.52 -2.55 -1.97
N ALA A 155 -3.25 -2.15 -1.95
CA ALA A 155 -2.54 -1.66 -3.11
C ALA A 155 -1.29 -2.48 -3.39
N VAL A 156 -1.09 -2.84 -4.66
CA VAL A 156 0.19 -3.33 -5.19
C VAL A 156 0.70 -2.30 -6.18
N ALA A 157 1.82 -1.67 -5.85
CA ALA A 157 2.52 -0.73 -6.72
C ALA A 157 3.69 -1.42 -7.41
N ILE A 158 3.88 -1.16 -8.70
CA ILE A 158 5.04 -1.57 -9.49
C ILE A 158 5.73 -0.32 -10.01
N GLY A 159 7.04 -0.18 -9.77
CA GLY A 159 7.81 0.96 -10.25
C GLY A 159 7.89 0.96 -11.78
N ALA A 160 7.40 2.02 -12.42
CA ALA A 160 7.53 2.20 -13.86
C ALA A 160 8.96 2.64 -14.23
N GLU A 161 9.22 2.80 -15.53
CA GLU A 161 10.47 3.39 -16.01
C GLU A 161 10.73 4.75 -15.34
N GLY A 162 11.95 4.95 -14.84
CA GLY A 162 12.35 6.18 -14.14
C GLY A 162 11.78 6.35 -12.72
N ALA A 163 11.08 5.36 -12.18
CA ALA A 163 10.61 5.42 -10.80
C ALA A 163 11.78 5.41 -9.80
N THR A 164 11.78 6.38 -8.89
CA THR A 164 12.72 6.45 -7.76
C THR A 164 12.00 5.99 -6.50
N GLU A 165 12.68 5.21 -5.66
CA GLU A 165 12.10 4.73 -4.41
C GLU A 165 11.59 5.90 -3.55
N ASN A 166 10.40 5.74 -2.97
CA ASN A 166 9.72 6.72 -2.12
C ASN A 166 9.44 8.08 -2.77
N PHE A 167 9.68 8.24 -4.08
CA PHE A 167 9.37 9.47 -4.77
C PHE A 167 7.86 9.61 -4.98
N MET A 168 7.34 10.77 -4.61
CA MET A 168 5.96 11.19 -4.83
C MET A 168 5.95 12.67 -5.20
N GLU A 169 5.19 13.02 -6.22
CA GLU A 169 4.88 14.41 -6.56
C GLU A 169 3.53 14.78 -5.95
N VAL A 170 3.48 15.98 -5.36
CA VAL A 170 2.31 16.52 -4.67
C VAL A 170 1.94 17.83 -5.34
N LEU A 171 0.64 18.07 -5.50
CA LEU A 171 0.10 19.29 -6.11
C LEU A 171 -0.01 20.43 -5.10
#